data_AF-A0A451CEB0-F1
#
_entry.id   AF-A0A451CEB0-F1
#
_cell.length_a   1.000
_cell.length_b   1.000
_cell.length_c   1.000
_cell.angle_alpha   90.00
_cell.angle_beta   90.00
_cell.angle_gamma   90.00
#
_symmetry.space_group_name_H-M   'P 1'
#
loop_
_entity.id
_entity.type
_entity.pdbx_description
1 polymer ?
#
loop_
_entity_poly.entity_id
_entity_poly.type
_entity_poly.pdbx_seq_one_letter_code
_entity_poly.pdbx_strand_id
1 'polypeptide(L)'
;MIARGIYETRITALQCVETLDAGPVYLKRALSLHGAAEEIFLRVSAIMEDMIIEILDTRPAPIPQEGAPTVFKRRTPEQSNLAKAETLEEAFDLIRMLDADGYPYAYLEIGPFRLEFTRAARKTDCLLADVRIRLSKPED
;
A
#
# COMPACT_ATOMS: atom_id res chain seq x y z
N MET A 1 2.62 -1.28 6.05
CA MET A 1 3.14 0.00 6.55
C MET A 1 2.00 0.91 6.97
N ILE A 2 1.20 1.44 6.04
CA ILE A 2 0.08 2.36 6.33
C ILE A 2 -0.89 1.78 7.38
N ALA A 3 -1.33 0.54 7.22
CA ALA A 3 -2.17 -0.15 8.22
C ALA A 3 -1.55 -0.32 9.63
N ARG A 4 -0.29 0.08 9.84
CA ARG A 4 0.41 0.12 11.14
C ARG A 4 0.77 1.56 11.55
N GLY A 5 0.21 2.59 10.90
CA GLY A 5 0.54 3.99 11.13
C GLY A 5 1.94 4.42 10.69
N ILE A 6 2.57 3.66 9.78
CA ILE A 6 3.91 3.97 9.25
C ILE A 6 3.75 4.67 7.90
N TYR A 7 4.22 5.93 7.83
CA TYR A 7 4.08 6.81 6.66
C TYR A 7 5.38 7.08 5.91
N GLU A 8 6.52 6.67 6.46
CA GLU A 8 7.82 6.79 5.82
C GLU A 8 8.48 5.40 5.80
N THR A 9 9.05 5.03 4.65
CA THR A 9 9.68 3.72 4.45
C THR A 9 10.86 3.85 3.48
N ARG A 10 11.38 2.72 3.00
CA ARG A 10 12.39 2.67 1.95
C ARG A 10 11.98 1.73 0.82
N ILE A 11 12.32 2.11 -0.41
CA ILE A 11 12.39 1.20 -1.55
C ILE A 11 13.75 0.52 -1.51
N THR A 12 13.76 -0.79 -1.68
CA THR A 12 14.98 -1.61 -1.60
C THR A 12 15.11 -2.41 -2.89
N ALA A 13 16.21 -2.19 -3.61
CA ALA A 13 16.58 -3.05 -4.73
C ALA A 13 17.44 -4.18 -4.19
N LEU A 14 17.01 -5.42 -4.38
CA LEU A 14 17.68 -6.61 -3.86
C LEU A 14 17.82 -7.68 -4.95
N GLN A 15 18.81 -8.55 -4.79
CA GLN A 15 19.00 -9.70 -5.65
C GLN A 15 17.98 -10.79 -5.29
N CYS A 16 17.24 -11.29 -6.28
CA CYS A 16 16.30 -12.40 -6.04
C CYS A 16 17.04 -13.69 -5.64
N VAL A 17 16.55 -14.33 -4.60
CA VAL A 17 16.99 -15.65 -4.10
C VAL A 17 15.75 -16.51 -3.84
N GLU A 18 15.93 -17.79 -3.51
CA GLU A 18 14.82 -18.72 -3.28
C GLU A 18 13.88 -18.27 -2.14
N THR A 19 14.45 -17.68 -1.09
CA THR A 19 13.67 -17.19 0.05
C THR A 19 13.11 -15.79 -0.23
N LEU A 20 11.80 -15.64 -0.04
CA LEU A 20 11.06 -14.39 -0.27
C LEU A 20 11.73 -13.19 0.41
N ASP A 21 12.05 -12.16 -0.39
CA ASP A 21 12.64 -10.89 0.04
C ASP A 21 13.92 -10.98 0.89
N ALA A 22 14.64 -12.12 0.87
CA ALA A 22 15.80 -12.37 1.73
C ALA A 22 17.17 -12.15 1.06
N GLY A 23 17.20 -11.78 -0.22
CA GLY A 23 18.46 -11.65 -0.95
C GLY A 23 19.25 -10.39 -0.58
N PRO A 24 20.54 -10.33 -0.96
CA PRO A 24 21.40 -9.20 -0.65
C PRO A 24 20.93 -7.92 -1.37
N VAL A 25 21.18 -6.77 -0.77
CA VAL A 25 20.65 -5.46 -1.17
C VAL A 25 21.66 -4.68 -1.99
N TYR A 26 21.25 -4.16 -3.15
CA TYR A 26 22.02 -3.22 -3.95
C TYR A 26 21.89 -1.80 -3.41
N LEU A 27 20.66 -1.30 -3.31
CA LEU A 27 20.38 0.11 -3.00
C LEU A 27 19.15 0.23 -2.12
N LYS A 28 19.11 1.29 -1.31
CA LYS A 28 17.92 1.74 -0.58
C LYS A 28 17.66 3.22 -0.85
N ARG A 29 16.40 3.61 -1.01
CA ARG A 29 15.98 5.01 -1.17
C ARG A 29 14.79 5.29 -0.25
N ALA A 30 14.72 6.48 0.31
CA ALA A 30 13.59 6.89 1.14
C ALA A 30 12.32 6.98 0.29
N LEU A 31 11.19 6.61 0.88
CA LEU A 31 9.88 6.68 0.25
C LEU A 31 8.86 7.18 1.27
N SER A 32 8.23 8.31 0.94
CA SER A 32 7.03 8.75 1.64
C SER A 32 5.81 7.95 1.17
N LEU A 33 4.93 7.61 2.11
CA LEU A 33 3.66 6.90 1.89
C LEU A 33 2.45 7.83 2.07
N HIS A 34 2.66 9.14 2.01
CA HIS A 34 1.57 10.10 1.91
C HIS A 34 0.95 10.09 0.50
N GLY A 35 -0.38 10.28 0.47
CA GLY A 35 -1.19 10.18 -0.73
C GLY A 35 -2.03 8.90 -0.81
N ALA A 36 -2.81 8.80 -1.88
CA ALA A 36 -3.48 7.58 -2.31
C ALA A 36 -2.46 6.55 -2.83
N ALA A 37 -2.85 5.27 -2.88
CA ALA A 37 -1.98 4.19 -3.33
C ALA A 37 -1.43 4.44 -4.74
N GLU A 38 -2.25 4.96 -5.66
CA GLU A 38 -1.80 5.33 -7.01
C GLU A 38 -0.67 6.38 -6.98
N GLU A 39 -0.82 7.44 -6.18
CA GLU A 39 0.21 8.48 -6.03
C GLU A 39 1.51 7.94 -5.44
N ILE A 40 1.41 7.01 -4.49
CA ILE A 40 2.56 6.31 -3.92
C ILE A 40 3.24 5.45 -4.99
N PHE A 41 2.49 4.73 -5.83
CA PHE A 41 3.07 3.92 -6.91
C PHE A 41 3.76 4.75 -7.99
N LEU A 42 3.21 5.91 -8.35
CA LEU A 42 3.89 6.84 -9.26
C LEU A 42 5.23 7.33 -8.68
N ARG A 43 5.25 7.66 -7.39
CA ARG A 43 6.48 8.04 -6.68
C ARG A 43 7.49 6.88 -6.63
N VAL A 44 7.02 5.66 -6.39
CA VAL A 44 7.85 4.45 -6.43
C VAL A 44 8.45 4.26 -7.81
N SER A 45 7.67 4.42 -8.88
CA SER A 45 8.12 4.26 -10.26
C SER A 45 9.30 5.18 -10.58
N ALA A 46 9.20 6.46 -10.21
CA ALA A 46 10.28 7.43 -10.43
C ALA A 46 11.55 7.05 -9.67
N ILE A 47 11.43 6.69 -8.38
CA ILE A 47 12.60 6.27 -7.58
C ILE A 47 13.22 4.98 -8.13
N MET A 48 12.41 4.04 -8.61
CA MET A 48 12.89 2.80 -9.20
C MET A 48 13.68 3.05 -10.49
N GLU A 49 13.22 3.98 -11.33
CA GLU A 49 13.95 4.39 -12.54
C GLU A 49 15.35 4.90 -12.21
N ASP A 50 15.46 5.82 -11.24
CA ASP A 50 16.74 6.35 -10.76
C ASP A 50 17.65 5.23 -10.23
N MET A 51 17.09 4.29 -9.46
CA MET A 51 17.84 3.15 -8.91
C MET A 51 18.34 2.21 -10.01
N ILE A 52 17.56 1.99 -11.08
CA ILE A 52 17.96 1.16 -12.21
C ILE A 52 19.15 1.80 -12.92
N ILE A 53 19.09 3.10 -13.22
CA ILE A 53 20.18 3.83 -13.87
C ILE A 53 21.47 3.71 -13.04
N GLU A 54 21.40 3.97 -11.73
CA GLU A 54 22.56 3.89 -10.84
C GLU A 54 23.17 2.49 -10.78
N ILE A 55 22.34 1.44 -10.72
CA ILE A 55 22.83 0.05 -10.72
C ILE A 55 23.57 -0.27 -12.03
N LEU A 56 23.07 0.21 -13.17
CA LEU A 56 23.68 -0.03 -14.48
C LEU A 56 25.01 0.72 -14.64
N ASP A 57 25.08 1.97 -14.16
CA ASP A 57 26.26 2.82 -14.26
C ASP A 57 27.37 2.41 -13.30
N THR A 58 27.02 2.12 -12.05
CA THR A 58 27.99 1.89 -10.97
C THR A 58 28.28 0.42 -10.69
N ARG A 59 27.40 -0.49 -11.14
CA ARG A 59 27.49 -1.95 -10.93
C ARG A 59 27.84 -2.31 -9.47
N PRO A 60 27.07 -1.83 -8.48
CA PRO A 60 27.40 -2.03 -7.08
C PRO A 60 27.28 -3.52 -6.72
N ALA A 61 28.18 -4.01 -5.87
CA ALA A 61 28.04 -5.35 -5.29
C ALA A 61 26.94 -5.31 -4.20
N PRO A 62 26.00 -6.27 -4.19
CA PRO A 62 24.94 -6.28 -3.20
C PRO A 62 25.46 -6.77 -1.84
N ILE A 63 24.91 -6.23 -0.75
CA ILE A 63 25.33 -6.51 0.63
C ILE A 63 24.28 -7.40 1.30
N PRO A 64 24.67 -8.50 1.99
CA PRO A 64 23.74 -9.34 2.75
C PRO A 64 22.87 -8.54 3.72
N GLN A 65 21.61 -8.95 3.89
CA GLN A 65 20.73 -8.37 4.92
C GLN A 65 21.16 -8.84 6.31
N GLU A 66 20.98 -7.97 7.31
CA GLU A 66 21.32 -8.24 8.71
C GLU A 66 20.13 -7.92 9.62
N GLY A 67 20.02 -8.62 10.74
CA GLY A 67 18.99 -8.43 11.76
C GLY A 67 17.79 -9.37 11.63
N ALA A 68 16.81 -9.21 12.53
CA ALA A 68 15.60 -10.03 12.56
C ALA A 68 14.58 -9.55 11.51
N PRO A 69 14.05 -10.43 10.65
CA PRO A 69 13.09 -10.05 9.63
C PRO A 69 11.68 -9.83 10.22
N THR A 70 10.93 -8.92 9.62
CA THR A 70 9.48 -8.81 9.82
C THR A 70 8.77 -9.27 8.56
N VAL A 71 8.01 -10.36 8.65
CA VAL A 71 7.28 -10.93 7.50
C VAL A 71 5.88 -10.34 7.41
N PHE A 72 5.49 -9.91 6.21
CA PHE A 72 4.15 -9.44 5.91
C PHE A 72 3.36 -10.52 5.18
N LYS A 73 2.13 -10.77 5.62
CA LYS A 73 1.18 -11.64 4.88
C LYS A 73 0.42 -10.81 3.85
N ARG A 74 0.07 -11.43 2.73
CA ARG A 74 -0.82 -10.84 1.74
C ARG A 74 -2.15 -10.47 2.40
N ARG A 75 -2.70 -9.31 2.04
CA ARG A 75 -4.02 -8.87 2.53
C ARG A 75 -5.15 -9.72 1.91
N THR A 76 -6.22 -9.92 2.66
CA THR A 76 -7.46 -10.55 2.17
C THR A 76 -8.52 -9.48 1.86
N PRO A 77 -9.49 -9.74 0.95
CA PRO A 77 -10.57 -8.80 0.66
C PRO A 77 -11.34 -8.34 1.90
N GLU A 78 -11.53 -9.21 2.90
CA GLU A 78 -12.28 -8.93 4.13
C GLU A 78 -11.53 -7.93 5.04
N GLN A 79 -10.23 -7.74 4.82
CA GLN A 79 -9.45 -6.71 5.49
C GLN A 79 -9.67 -5.32 4.89
N SER A 80 -10.35 -5.21 3.73
CA SER A 80 -10.81 -3.93 3.16
C SER A 80 -12.13 -3.43 3.75
N ASN A 81 -12.74 -4.17 4.69
CA ASN A 81 -14.00 -3.75 5.31
C ASN A 81 -13.79 -2.56 6.26
N LEU A 82 -14.40 -1.43 5.93
CA LEU A 82 -14.30 -0.15 6.64
C LEU A 82 -14.98 -0.18 8.01
N ALA A 83 -15.87 -1.14 8.27
CA ALA A 83 -16.51 -1.30 9.58
C ALA A 83 -15.52 -1.66 10.71
N LYS A 84 -14.29 -2.03 10.35
CA LYS A 84 -13.20 -2.33 11.29
C LYS A 84 -12.40 -1.09 11.70
N ALA A 85 -12.62 0.06 11.07
CA ALA A 85 -11.96 1.31 11.46
C ALA A 85 -12.67 1.93 12.66
N GLU A 86 -11.92 2.32 13.68
CA GLU A 86 -12.43 2.93 14.91
C GLU A 86 -12.22 4.45 14.93
N THR A 87 -11.28 4.95 14.12
CA THR A 87 -10.95 6.38 14.02
C THR A 87 -11.07 6.92 12.58
N LEU A 88 -11.19 8.25 12.44
CA LEU A 88 -11.20 8.90 11.14
C LEU A 88 -9.87 8.72 10.41
N GLU A 89 -8.76 8.66 11.13
CA GLU A 89 -7.43 8.38 10.62
C GLU A 89 -7.33 6.96 10.05
N GLU A 90 -7.81 5.95 10.78
CA GLU A 90 -7.84 4.57 10.30
C GLU A 90 -8.75 4.40 9.09
N ALA A 91 -9.93 5.03 9.10
CA ALA A 91 -10.84 5.01 7.96
C ALA A 91 -10.20 5.68 6.74
N PHE A 92 -9.55 6.83 6.92
CA PHE A 92 -8.84 7.54 5.86
C PHE A 92 -7.70 6.70 5.28
N ASP A 93 -6.87 6.12 6.14
CA ASP A 93 -5.75 5.27 5.76
C ASP A 93 -6.21 4.02 5.01
N LEU A 94 -7.29 3.39 5.48
CA LEU A 94 -7.86 2.21 4.83
C LEU A 94 -8.38 2.53 3.43
N ILE A 95 -9.06 3.66 3.25
CA ILE A 95 -9.55 4.08 1.93
C ILE A 95 -8.36 4.39 1.01
N ARG A 96 -7.48 5.32 1.40
CA ARG A 96 -6.43 5.81 0.51
C ARG A 96 -5.41 4.72 0.14
N MET A 97 -5.11 3.78 1.03
CA MET A 97 -4.13 2.72 0.74
C MET A 97 -4.67 1.63 -0.21
N LEU A 98 -5.97 1.61 -0.46
CA LEU A 98 -6.64 0.69 -1.38
C LEU A 98 -7.16 1.41 -2.63
N ASP A 99 -6.97 2.73 -2.71
CA ASP A 99 -7.39 3.58 -3.82
C ASP A 99 -6.36 3.54 -4.95
N ALA A 100 -6.35 2.42 -5.68
CA ALA A 100 -5.55 2.18 -6.87
C ALA A 100 -6.18 1.08 -7.72
N ASP A 101 -5.88 1.08 -9.02
CA ASP A 101 -6.37 0.03 -9.92
C ASP A 101 -5.85 -1.37 -9.52
N GLY A 102 -6.70 -2.37 -9.67
CA GLY A 102 -6.43 -3.75 -9.27
C GLY A 102 -6.46 -4.03 -7.75
N TYR A 103 -6.67 -3.02 -6.89
CA TYR A 103 -6.84 -3.22 -5.45
C TYR A 103 -8.33 -3.32 -5.05
N PRO A 104 -8.68 -4.17 -4.06
CA PRO A 104 -10.04 -4.20 -3.54
C PRO A 104 -10.28 -2.96 -2.68
N TYR A 105 -11.09 -2.02 -3.19
CA TYR A 105 -11.44 -0.78 -2.49
C TYR A 105 -11.97 -1.02 -1.07
N ALA A 106 -11.75 -0.04 -0.20
CA ALA A 106 -12.36 -0.03 1.12
C ALA A 106 -13.89 0.00 0.97
N TYR A 107 -14.60 -0.78 1.78
CA TYR A 107 -16.04 -0.97 1.58
C TYR A 107 -16.85 -1.11 2.86
N LEU A 108 -18.16 -0.88 2.75
CA LEU A 108 -19.18 -1.26 3.72
C LEU A 108 -20.26 -2.09 3.01
N GLU A 109 -20.86 -3.03 3.75
CA GLU A 109 -22.04 -3.79 3.30
C GLU A 109 -23.25 -3.31 4.11
N ILE A 110 -24.31 -2.90 3.42
CA ILE A 110 -25.56 -2.43 4.03
C ILE A 110 -26.72 -3.07 3.29
N GLY A 111 -27.36 -4.08 3.91
CA GLY A 111 -28.41 -4.87 3.26
C GLY A 111 -27.88 -5.54 1.98
N PRO A 112 -28.53 -5.37 0.82
CA PRO A 112 -28.10 -5.97 -0.44
C PRO A 112 -27.01 -5.16 -1.16
N PHE A 113 -26.50 -4.08 -0.55
CA PHE A 113 -25.60 -3.14 -1.22
C PHE A 113 -24.19 -3.18 -0.64
N ARG A 114 -23.22 -3.16 -1.56
CA ARG A 114 -21.82 -2.88 -1.30
C ARG A 114 -21.50 -1.44 -1.68
N LEU A 115 -21.02 -0.67 -0.71
CA LEU A 115 -20.58 0.71 -0.84
C LEU A 115 -19.06 0.71 -0.84
N GLU A 116 -18.43 1.07 -1.95
CA GLU A 116 -16.97 1.18 -2.08
C GLU A 116 -16.54 2.63 -2.09
N PHE A 117 -15.48 2.94 -1.35
CA PHE A 117 -15.02 4.31 -1.11
C PHE A 117 -13.69 4.57 -1.80
N THR A 118 -13.58 5.72 -2.45
CA THR A 118 -12.36 6.21 -3.12
C THR A 118 -12.20 7.72 -2.93
N ARG A 119 -11.03 8.26 -3.29
CA ARG A 119 -10.72 9.70 -3.28
C ARG A 119 -11.04 10.38 -1.95
N ALA A 120 -10.68 9.70 -0.85
CA ALA A 120 -10.91 10.24 0.48
C ALA A 120 -10.07 11.50 0.73
N ALA A 121 -10.69 12.48 1.38
CA ALA A 121 -10.07 13.72 1.83
C ALA A 121 -10.39 13.91 3.32
N ARG A 122 -9.36 13.93 4.17
CA ARG A 122 -9.48 14.21 5.59
C ARG A 122 -9.77 15.70 5.81
N LYS A 123 -10.89 16.00 6.48
CA LYS A 123 -11.19 17.32 7.08
C LYS A 123 -10.93 17.25 8.59
N THR A 124 -11.25 18.30 9.35
CA THR A 124 -11.01 18.29 10.81
C THR A 124 -11.85 17.24 11.53
N ASP A 125 -13.13 17.14 11.19
CA ASP A 125 -14.13 16.33 11.90
C ASP A 125 -14.79 15.26 11.02
N CYS A 126 -14.45 15.20 9.73
CA CYS A 126 -15.03 14.24 8.80
C CYS A 126 -14.07 13.79 7.69
N LEU A 127 -14.51 12.79 6.92
CA LEU A 127 -13.95 12.40 5.62
C LEU A 127 -14.94 12.74 4.53
N LEU A 128 -14.45 13.34 3.45
CA LEU A 128 -15.18 13.43 2.19
C LEU A 128 -14.62 12.37 1.24
N ALA A 129 -15.46 11.57 0.62
CA ALA A 129 -15.03 10.51 -0.29
C ALA A 129 -16.08 10.29 -1.39
N ASP A 130 -15.63 9.77 -2.53
CA ASP A 130 -16.52 9.26 -3.57
C ASP A 130 -17.03 7.87 -3.15
N VAL A 131 -18.29 7.57 -3.44
CA VAL A 131 -18.89 6.26 -3.16
C VAL A 131 -19.45 5.63 -4.42
N ARG A 132 -19.08 4.38 -4.65
CA ARG A 132 -19.68 3.53 -5.67
C ARG A 132 -20.56 2.48 -5.01
N ILE A 133 -21.84 2.46 -5.38
CA ILE A 133 -22.83 1.54 -4.82
C ILE A 133 -23.14 0.45 -5.84
N ARG A 134 -23.07 -0.81 -5.42
CA ARG A 134 -23.41 -1.98 -6.26
C ARG A 134 -24.19 -3.00 -5.45
N LEU A 135 -24.95 -3.87 -6.14
CA LEU A 135 -25.51 -5.05 -5.48
C LEU A 135 -24.37 -5.98 -5.07
N SER A 136 -24.39 -6.44 -3.83
CA SER A 136 -23.47 -7.47 -3.35
C SER A 136 -23.77 -8.74 -4.15
N LYS A 137 -22.75 -9.35 -4.76
CA LYS A 137 -22.95 -10.62 -5.45
C LYS A 137 -23.50 -11.62 -4.43
N PRO A 138 -24.52 -12.43 -4.75
CA PRO A 138 -24.87 -13.55 -3.90
C PRO A 138 -23.61 -14.37 -3.66
N GLU A 139 -23.35 -14.76 -2.42
CA GLU A 139 -22.33 -15.76 -2.12
C GLU A 139 -22.76 -17.05 -2.84
N ASP A 140 -21.96 -17.51 -3.80
CA ASP A 140 -22.06 -18.86 -4.37
C ASP A 140 -21.45 -19.90 -3.41
#